data_AF-A0A6B9FGS8-F1
#
_entry.id   AF-A0A6B9FGS8-F1
#
_cell.length_a   1.000
_cell.length_b   1.000
_cell.length_c   1.000
_cell.angle_alpha   90.00
_cell.angle_beta   90.00
_cell.angle_gamma   90.00
#
_symmetry.space_group_name_H-M   'P 1'
#
loop_
_entity.id
_entity.type
_entity.pdbx_description
1 polymer ?
#
loop_
_entity_poly.entity_id
_entity_poly.type
_entity_poly.pdbx_seq_one_letter_code
_entity_poly.pdbx_strand_id
1 'polypeptide(L)'
;MDDRQETTKTIRPYCGVGCGIAVTDDMRFVPWGDAPVNDGRICIEGGAATEVVEHEDRLTEPMVRDGGDLREATWEEAYGRIVDGMERIRDEHGADAMGFYG
;
A
#
# COMPACT_ATOMS: atom_id res chain seq x y z
N MET A 1 12.25 32.38 -8.84
CA MET A 1 10.79 32.42 -8.63
C MET A 1 10.42 31.07 -8.05
N ASP A 2 9.70 31.12 -6.93
CA ASP A 2 9.47 30.05 -5.96
C ASP A 2 8.42 29.06 -6.49
N ASP A 3 8.84 28.05 -7.26
CA ASP A 3 8.01 26.88 -7.59
C ASP A 3 8.18 25.82 -6.48
N ARG A 4 7.82 26.18 -5.26
CA ARG A 4 7.73 25.19 -4.18
C ARG A 4 6.42 24.42 -4.37
N GLN A 5 6.53 23.23 -4.95
CA GLN A 5 5.46 22.24 -4.94
C GLN A 5 4.91 22.08 -3.52
N GLU A 6 3.59 21.96 -3.40
CA GLU A 6 2.95 21.69 -2.12
C GLU A 6 3.47 20.34 -1.60
N THR A 7 3.66 20.24 -0.28
CA THR A 7 4.18 19.01 0.34
C THR A 7 3.27 18.58 1.48
N THR A 8 3.01 17.29 1.55
CA THR A 8 2.23 16.66 2.63
C THR A 8 3.17 15.91 3.57
N LYS A 9 3.08 16.21 4.87
CA LYS A 9 3.81 15.49 5.92
C LYS A 9 3.15 14.15 6.22
N THR A 10 3.94 13.08 6.29
CA THR A 10 3.45 11.72 6.54
C THR A 10 4.50 10.87 7.26
N ILE A 11 4.15 9.62 7.58
CA ILE A 11 5.03 8.63 8.19
C ILE A 11 5.46 7.61 7.14
N ARG A 12 6.75 7.25 7.14
CA ARG A 12 7.32 6.29 6.19
C ARG A 12 6.79 4.85 6.44
N PRO A 13 6.31 4.10 5.42
CA PRO A 13 5.52 2.87 5.63
C PRO A 13 6.34 1.57 5.71
N TYR A 14 7.62 1.61 6.11
CA TYR A 14 8.49 0.42 6.03
C TYR A 14 8.73 -0.24 7.39
N CYS A 15 9.45 0.42 8.28
CA CYS A 15 9.83 -0.16 9.58
C CYS A 15 9.09 0.54 10.72
N GLY A 16 9.06 -0.11 11.89
CA GLY A 16 8.34 0.35 13.08
C GLY A 16 8.91 1.58 13.78
N VAL A 17 9.97 2.22 13.26
CA VAL A 17 10.56 3.43 13.85
C VAL A 17 9.59 4.62 13.74
N GLY A 18 8.85 4.73 12.63
CA GLY A 18 7.90 5.81 12.42
C GLY A 18 8.54 7.16 12.05
N CYS A 19 9.63 7.15 11.27
CA CYS A 19 10.26 8.38 10.78
C CYS A 19 9.26 9.24 9.98
N GLY A 20 9.25 10.54 10.26
CA GLY A 20 8.50 11.52 9.51
C GLY A 20 9.20 11.90 8.21
N ILE A 21 8.42 12.02 7.14
CA ILE A 21 8.83 12.45 5.80
C ILE A 21 7.84 13.48 5.27
N ALA A 22 8.21 14.23 4.24
CA ALA A 22 7.26 14.97 3.43
C ALA A 22 7.26 14.40 2.01
N VAL A 23 6.13 14.49 1.32
CA VAL A 23 5.99 14.06 -0.07
C VAL A 23 5.31 15.15 -0.89
N THR A 24 5.70 15.31 -2.14
CA THR A 24 5.00 16.14 -3.13
C THR A 24 3.77 15.42 -3.67
N ASP A 25 2.92 16.14 -4.42
CA ASP A 25 1.73 15.55 -5.07
C ASP A 25 2.06 14.41 -6.05
N ASP A 26 3.22 14.48 -6.71
CA ASP A 26 3.77 13.41 -7.56
C ASP A 26 4.58 12.36 -6.78
N MET A 27 4.35 12.24 -5.47
CA MET A 27 4.91 11.21 -4.59
C MET A 27 6.45 11.20 -4.53
N ARG A 28 7.11 12.35 -4.68
CA ARG A 28 8.56 12.45 -4.48
C ARG A 28 8.90 12.73 -3.02
N PHE A 29 9.93 12.05 -2.52
CA PHE A 29 10.43 12.25 -1.17
C PHE A 29 11.01 13.65 -0.96
N VAL A 30 10.65 14.28 0.17
CA VAL A 30 11.21 15.54 0.66
C VAL A 30 11.55 15.40 2.15
N PRO A 31 12.74 15.84 2.61
CA PRO A 31 13.08 15.83 4.03
C PRO A 31 12.13 16.71 4.86
N TRP A 32 11.50 16.13 5.88
CA TRP A 32 10.81 16.89 6.93
C TRP A 32 11.79 17.20 8.06
N GLY A 33 12.40 18.39 8.01
CA GLY A 33 13.51 18.79 8.89
C GLY A 33 13.22 18.75 10.39
N ASP A 34 12.01 19.11 10.81
CA ASP A 34 11.55 19.12 12.21
C ASP A 34 10.65 17.92 12.54
N ALA A 35 10.83 16.78 11.84
CA ALA A 35 10.08 15.56 12.11
C ALA A 35 10.35 15.04 13.54
N PRO A 36 9.31 14.81 14.38
CA PRO A 36 9.49 14.53 15.81
C PRO A 36 10.32 13.29 16.16
N VAL A 37 10.37 12.31 15.27
CA VAL A 37 11.02 11.01 15.50
C VAL A 37 12.48 11.01 15.05
N ASN A 38 12.81 11.77 14.00
CA ASN A 38 14.06 11.61 13.27
C ASN A 38 14.83 12.92 13.03
N ASP A 39 14.31 14.08 13.46
CA ASP A 39 14.94 15.39 13.29
C ASP A 39 15.46 15.62 11.85
N GLY A 40 14.64 15.21 10.86
CA GLY A 40 14.97 15.29 9.44
C GLY A 40 15.98 14.28 8.91
N ARG A 41 16.58 13.44 9.76
CA ARG A 41 17.52 12.38 9.35
C ARG A 41 16.77 11.19 8.78
N ILE A 42 17.28 10.57 7.71
CA ILE A 42 16.62 9.42 7.10
C ILE A 42 17.67 8.38 6.67
N CYS A 43 17.34 7.09 6.78
CA CYS A 43 18.16 6.01 6.22
C CYS A 43 17.88 5.85 4.71
N ILE A 44 18.70 5.03 4.03
CA ILE A 44 18.56 4.78 2.59
C ILE A 44 17.16 4.27 2.21
N GLU A 45 16.61 3.32 2.98
CA GLU A 45 15.26 2.78 2.74
C GLU A 45 14.16 3.83 2.98
N GLY A 46 14.41 4.80 3.87
CA GLY A 46 13.45 5.87 4.12
C GLY A 46 13.46 6.94 3.03
N GLY A 47 14.63 7.20 2.42
CA GLY A 47 14.74 8.10 1.27
C GLY A 47 14.14 7.50 -0.01
N ALA A 48 14.25 6.18 -0.19
CA ALA A 48 13.69 5.44 -1.32
C ALA A 48 12.20 5.05 -1.13
N ALA A 49 11.56 5.49 -0.04
CA ALA A 49 10.28 4.95 0.39
C ALA A 49 9.12 5.17 -0.59
N THR A 50 9.24 6.13 -1.51
CA THR A 50 8.20 6.43 -2.50
C THR A 50 8.47 5.85 -3.88
N GLU A 51 9.65 5.26 -4.12
CA GLU A 51 10.04 4.73 -5.43
C GLU A 51 9.13 3.58 -5.89
N VAL A 52 8.55 2.83 -4.95
CA VAL A 52 7.62 1.73 -5.24
C VAL A 52 6.28 2.18 -5.79
N VAL A 53 5.93 3.45 -5.66
CA VAL A 53 4.62 3.98 -6.10
C VAL A 53 4.52 3.95 -7.63
N GLU A 54 5.61 4.25 -8.34
CA GLU A 54 5.65 4.29 -9.81
C GLU A 54 6.38 3.09 -10.43
N HIS A 55 6.64 2.03 -9.64
CA HIS A 55 7.28 0.83 -10.16
C HIS A 55 6.43 0.16 -11.24
N GLU A 56 7.06 -0.28 -12.33
CA GLU A 56 6.38 -0.87 -13.50
C GLU A 56 5.57 -2.12 -13.18
N ASP A 57 6.08 -2.97 -12.27
CA ASP A 57 5.39 -4.18 -11.80
C ASP A 57 4.35 -3.96 -10.70
N ARG A 58 4.01 -2.70 -10.36
CA ARG A 58 3.01 -2.43 -9.33
C ARG A 58 1.66 -3.00 -9.76
N LEU A 59 1.04 -3.79 -8.87
CA LEU A 59 -0.34 -4.26 -9.10
C LEU A 59 -1.30 -3.07 -9.11
N THR A 60 -1.91 -2.82 -10.27
CA THR A 60 -2.88 -1.73 -10.49
C THR A 60 -4.32 -2.22 -10.57
N GLU A 61 -4.53 -3.49 -10.90
CA GLU A 61 -5.84 -4.11 -11.06
C GLU A 61 -5.95 -5.38 -10.19
N PRO A 62 -7.17 -5.74 -9.73
CA PRO A 62 -7.42 -7.03 -9.11
C PRO A 62 -7.07 -8.20 -10.04
N MET A 63 -6.53 -9.28 -9.47
CA MET A 63 -6.20 -10.50 -10.21
C MET A 63 -7.02 -11.68 -9.67
N VAL A 64 -7.69 -12.41 -10.56
CA VAL A 64 -8.45 -13.62 -10.22
C VAL A 64 -7.84 -14.85 -10.88
N ARG A 65 -7.92 -16.01 -10.21
CA ARG A 65 -7.48 -17.29 -10.76
C ARG A 65 -8.59 -17.93 -11.59
N ASP A 66 -8.24 -18.34 -12.80
CA ASP A 66 -9.14 -19.01 -13.74
C ASP A 66 -8.35 -20.09 -14.50
N GLY A 67 -8.84 -21.32 -14.52
CA GLY A 67 -8.13 -22.44 -15.17
C GLY A 67 -6.73 -22.77 -14.62
N GLY A 68 -6.33 -22.17 -13.49
CA GLY A 68 -4.99 -22.33 -12.91
C GLY A 68 -4.11 -21.09 -13.05
N ASP A 69 -4.44 -20.19 -13.98
CA ASP A 69 -3.67 -18.97 -14.27
C ASP A 69 -4.32 -17.72 -13.68
N LEU A 70 -3.54 -16.66 -13.46
CA LEU A 70 -4.05 -15.37 -13.01
C LEU A 70 -4.40 -14.50 -14.21
N ARG A 71 -5.54 -13.80 -14.11
CA ARG A 71 -5.94 -12.76 -15.07
C ARG A 71 -6.47 -11.54 -14.34
N GLU A 72 -6.41 -10.39 -14.99
CA GLU A 72 -7.04 -9.16 -14.52
C GLU A 72 -8.56 -9.33 -14.39
N ALA A 73 -9.14 -8.59 -13.46
CA ALA A 73 -10.57 -8.57 -13.17
C ALA A 73 -11.01 -7.18 -12.70
N THR A 74 -12.30 -6.90 -12.82
CA THR A 74 -12.87 -5.71 -12.20
C THR A 74 -12.95 -5.88 -10.69
N TRP A 75 -13.00 -4.76 -9.96
CA TRP A 75 -13.27 -4.78 -8.53
C TRP A 75 -14.60 -5.47 -8.19
N GLU A 76 -15.63 -5.31 -9.02
CA GLU A 76 -16.92 -5.98 -8.84
C GLU A 76 -16.80 -7.50 -8.92
N GLU A 77 -16.08 -8.04 -9.92
CA GLU A 77 -15.83 -9.48 -10.02
C GLU A 77 -14.99 -9.98 -8.82
N ALA A 78 -13.92 -9.26 -8.48
CA ALA A 78 -13.03 -9.65 -7.40
C ALA A 78 -13.76 -9.72 -6.04
N TYR A 79 -14.55 -8.70 -5.71
CA TYR A 79 -15.37 -8.71 -4.49
C TYR A 79 -16.44 -9.78 -4.53
N GLY A 80 -17.12 -9.98 -5.66
CA GLY A 80 -18.10 -11.05 -5.81
C GLY A 80 -17.50 -12.41 -5.46
N ARG A 81 -16.33 -12.75 -6.01
CA ARG A 81 -15.65 -14.01 -5.69
C ARG A 81 -15.21 -14.13 -4.22
N ILE A 82 -14.74 -13.04 -3.62
CA ILE A 82 -14.38 -13.01 -2.19
C ILE A 82 -15.60 -13.31 -1.33
N VAL A 83 -16.72 -12.61 -1.58
CA VAL A 83 -17.97 -12.78 -0.84
C VAL A 83 -18.47 -14.21 -1.03
N ASP A 84 -18.70 -14.66 -2.26
CA ASP A 84 -19.20 -16.01 -2.54
C ASP A 84 -18.34 -17.10 -1.87
N GLY A 85 -17.02 -16.95 -1.91
CA GLY A 85 -16.08 -17.87 -1.27
C GLY A 85 -16.16 -17.85 0.25
N MET A 86 -16.17 -16.67 0.87
CA MET A 86 -16.27 -16.52 2.33
C MET A 86 -17.62 -16.99 2.87
N GLU A 87 -18.71 -16.68 2.17
CA GLU A 87 -20.07 -17.12 2.54
C GLU A 87 -20.20 -18.64 2.47
N ARG A 88 -19.71 -19.26 1.39
CA ARG A 88 -19.68 -20.72 1.27
C ARG A 88 -18.92 -21.38 2.42
N ILE A 89 -17.72 -20.87 2.74
CA ILE A 89 -16.91 -21.41 3.85
C ILE A 89 -17.63 -21.25 5.19
N ARG A 90 -18.21 -20.06 5.44
CA ARG A 90 -18.99 -19.78 6.65
C ARG A 90 -20.16 -20.75 6.79
N ASP A 91 -20.90 -21.00 5.71
CA ASP A 91 -22.11 -21.81 5.74
C ASP A 91 -21.78 -23.32 5.86
N GLU A 92 -20.67 -23.78 5.27
CA GLU A 92 -20.22 -25.18 5.32
C GLU A 92 -19.42 -25.53 6.58
N HIS A 93 -18.66 -24.58 7.13
CA HIS A 93 -17.64 -24.85 8.16
C HIS A 93 -17.69 -23.91 9.37
N GLY A 94 -18.54 -22.89 9.36
CA GLY A 94 -18.65 -21.90 10.42
C GLY A 94 -17.60 -20.79 10.33
N ALA A 95 -17.74 -19.77 11.18
CA ALA A 95 -16.90 -18.57 11.14
C ALA A 95 -15.43 -18.84 11.50
N ASP A 96 -15.17 -19.83 12.37
CA ASP A 96 -13.82 -20.20 12.82
C ASP A 96 -12.97 -20.86 11.72
N ALA A 97 -13.57 -21.19 10.57
CA ALA A 97 -12.87 -21.71 9.39
C ALA A 97 -12.23 -20.61 8.52
N MET A 98 -12.46 -19.33 8.84
CA MET A 98 -11.86 -18.19 8.15
C MET A 98 -10.65 -17.66 8.90
N GLY A 99 -9.63 -17.21 8.16
CA GLY A 99 -8.40 -16.65 8.71
C GLY A 99 -8.06 -15.30 8.08
N PHE A 100 -7.54 -14.40 8.90
CA PHE A 100 -7.00 -13.11 8.47
C PHE A 100 -5.54 -13.05 8.91
N TYR A 101 -4.66 -12.69 7.98
CA TYR A 101 -3.25 -12.46 8.24
C TYR A 101 -2.89 -11.07 7.71
N GLY A 102 -2.40 -10.20 8.59
CA GLY A 102 -2.08 -8.81 8.31
C GLY A 102 -0.94 -8.30 9.16
#